data_AF-A0A3S0NPC2-F1
#
_entry.id   AF-A0A3S0NPC2-F1
#
_cell.length_a   1.000
_cell.length_b   1.000
_cell.length_c   1.000
_cell.angle_alpha   90.00
_cell.angle_beta   90.00
_cell.angle_gamma   90.00
#
_symmetry.space_group_name_H-M   'P 1'
#
loop_
_entity.id
_entity.type
_entity.pdbx_description
1 polymer ?
#
loop_
_entity_poly.entity_id
_entity_poly.type
_entity_poly.pdbx_seq_one_letter_code
_entity_poly.pdbx_strand_id
1 'polypeptide(L)'
;MMWEENRDTYSAILYNVSGQLITFSYNSNAYHNPKVSTYQNLFHTQGVFIDGDDITYYREAQNIYVTINSPAKWAGRKFLIGINIFKEDTLSTVALGGNGSDKTNQSMLTYIFEFK
;
A
#
# COMPACT_ATOMS: atom_id res chain seq x y z
N MET A 1 -1.57 -18.08 27.78
CA MET A 1 -0.41 -17.95 26.88
C MET A 1 -0.95 -17.30 25.62
N MET A 2 -0.84 -15.97 25.51
CA MET A 2 -1.26 -15.25 24.31
C MET A 2 -0.20 -15.55 23.25
N TRP A 3 -0.63 -16.15 22.14
CA TRP A 3 0.18 -16.22 20.95
C TRP A 3 0.28 -14.79 20.41
N GLU A 4 1.42 -14.13 20.59
CA GLU A 4 1.78 -13.03 19.70
C GLU A 4 1.88 -13.65 18.30
N GLU A 5 0.86 -13.42 17.47
CA GLU A 5 1.03 -13.55 16.04
C GLU A 5 2.20 -12.64 15.67
N ASN A 6 3.35 -13.23 15.33
CA ASN A 6 4.38 -12.53 14.57
C ASN A 6 3.75 -12.16 13.22
N ARG A 7 3.08 -11.01 13.20
CA ARG A 7 2.53 -10.36 12.02
C ARG A 7 3.71 -9.72 11.30
N ASP A 8 4.50 -10.58 10.67
CA ASP A 8 5.44 -10.10 9.68
C ASP A 8 4.59 -9.57 8.53
N THR A 9 4.69 -8.27 8.28
CA THR A 9 3.86 -7.51 7.35
C THR A 9 4.76 -6.66 6.47
N TYR A 10 4.25 -6.29 5.29
CA TYR A 10 4.73 -5.08 4.63
C TYR A 10 3.69 -3.98 4.87
N SER A 11 4.08 -2.73 4.67
CA SER A 11 3.13 -1.61 4.73
C SER A 11 3.35 -0.69 3.54
N ALA A 12 2.25 -0.14 3.03
CA ALA A 12 2.29 0.85 1.96
C ALA A 12 2.25 2.26 2.54
N ILE A 13 3.31 3.03 2.34
CA ILE A 13 3.39 4.43 2.79
C ILE A 13 3.38 5.34 1.56
N LEU A 14 2.43 6.27 1.52
CA LEU A 14 2.39 7.33 0.52
C LEU A 14 3.21 8.53 1.00
N TYR A 15 4.15 8.98 0.16
CA TYR A 15 4.92 10.20 0.39
C TYR A 15 4.55 11.28 -0.62
N ASN A 16 4.48 12.51 -0.14
CA ASN A 16 4.31 13.68 -0.97
C ASN A 16 5.65 14.35 -1.23
N VAL A 17 6.14 14.25 -2.47
CA VAL A 17 7.41 14.85 -2.92
C VAL A 17 7.24 16.22 -3.59
N SER A 18 6.03 16.79 -3.55
CA SER A 18 5.69 17.99 -4.30
C SER A 18 6.17 19.30 -3.66
N GLY A 19 6.67 19.26 -2.41
CA GLY A 19 7.13 20.43 -1.67
C GLY A 19 6.04 21.30 -1.06
N GLN A 20 4.75 20.93 -1.19
CA GLN A 20 3.64 21.64 -0.56
C GLN A 20 2.61 20.65 0.01
N LEU A 21 1.69 21.10 0.85
CA LEU A 21 0.57 20.27 1.33
C LEU A 21 -0.33 19.84 0.16
N ILE A 22 -0.71 18.56 0.14
CA ILE A 22 -1.69 18.00 -0.79
C ILE A 22 -2.88 17.48 0.02
N THR A 23 -4.09 17.67 -0.49
CA THR A 23 -5.27 16.93 -0.02
C THR A 23 -5.59 15.84 -1.04
N PHE A 24 -5.78 14.62 -0.58
CA PHE A 24 -6.04 13.46 -1.44
C PHE A 24 -7.09 12.53 -0.84
N SER A 25 -7.68 11.70 -1.67
CA SER A 25 -8.57 10.61 -1.27
C SER A 25 -8.02 9.32 -1.85
N TYR A 26 -8.24 8.20 -1.18
CA TYR A 26 -7.83 6.91 -1.70
C TYR A 26 -8.77 5.78 -1.33
N ASN A 27 -8.70 4.70 -2.12
CA ASN A 27 -9.34 3.43 -1.85
C ASN A 27 -8.35 2.30 -2.19
N SER A 28 -8.07 1.41 -1.25
CA SER A 28 -7.33 0.17 -1.48
C SER A 28 -8.30 -1.02 -1.64
N ASN A 29 -8.03 -1.87 -2.62
CA ASN A 29 -8.76 -3.13 -2.84
C ASN A 29 -8.10 -4.34 -2.14
N ALA A 30 -7.31 -4.07 -1.09
CA ALA A 30 -6.72 -5.07 -0.22
C ALA A 30 -7.78 -6.09 0.23
N TYR A 31 -7.47 -7.38 0.18
CA TYR A 31 -8.44 -8.46 0.41
C TYR A 31 -8.89 -8.53 1.88
N HIS A 32 -7.96 -8.38 2.82
CA HIS A 32 -8.18 -8.47 4.26
C HIS A 32 -8.33 -7.09 4.89
N ASN A 33 -7.59 -6.08 4.41
CA ASN A 33 -7.59 -4.71 4.98
C ASN A 33 -7.91 -3.62 3.95
N PRO A 34 -9.06 -3.67 3.25
CA PRO A 34 -9.46 -2.60 2.36
C PRO A 34 -9.68 -1.32 3.17
N LYS A 35 -9.13 -0.21 2.70
CA LYS A 35 -9.29 1.09 3.34
C LYS A 35 -9.76 2.11 2.34
N VAL A 36 -10.73 2.91 2.77
CA VAL A 36 -11.18 4.09 2.05
C VAL A 36 -10.96 5.28 2.94
N SER A 37 -10.37 6.33 2.37
CA SER A 37 -10.20 7.59 3.08
C SER A 37 -10.44 8.76 2.13
N THR A 38 -11.11 9.79 2.64
CA THR A 38 -11.46 10.97 1.88
C THR A 38 -10.81 12.21 2.48
N TYR A 39 -10.42 13.13 1.62
CA TYR A 39 -9.86 14.45 1.98
C TYR A 39 -8.74 14.42 3.02
N GLN A 40 -7.83 13.46 2.90
CA GLN A 40 -6.65 13.35 3.76
C GLN A 40 -5.61 14.39 3.39
N ASN A 41 -4.99 14.98 4.41
CA ASN A 41 -3.88 15.88 4.26
C ASN A 41 -2.56 15.10 4.24
N LEU A 42 -1.75 15.31 3.21
CA LEU A 42 -0.42 14.73 3.08
C LEU A 42 0.63 15.84 3.02
N PHE A 43 1.32 16.05 4.14
CA PHE A 43 2.41 17.02 4.23
C PHE A 43 3.64 16.50 3.50
N HIS A 44 4.45 17.40 2.94
CA HIS A 44 5.67 17.01 2.22
C HIS A 44 6.79 16.47 3.13
N THR A 45 6.58 16.49 4.44
CA THR A 45 7.54 16.08 5.47
C THR A 45 7.21 14.73 6.11
N GLN A 46 6.05 14.13 5.79
CA GLN A 46 5.61 12.89 6.42
C GLN A 46 4.94 11.95 5.42
N GLY A 47 5.08 10.65 5.68
CA GLY A 47 4.34 9.61 4.99
C GLY A 47 3.02 9.31 5.68
N VAL A 48 2.08 8.71 4.96
CA VAL A 48 0.81 8.19 5.50
C VAL A 48 0.61 6.75 5.03
N PHE A 49 0.19 5.87 5.95
CA PHE A 49 -0.22 4.52 5.64
C PHE A 49 -1.53 4.51 4.84
N ILE A 50 -1.54 3.79 3.72
CA ILE A 50 -2.66 3.75 2.76
C ILE A 50 -3.37 2.40 2.70
N ASP A 51 -3.03 1.49 3.61
CA ASP A 51 -3.43 0.08 3.67
C ASP A 51 -4.23 -0.30 4.94
N GLY A 52 -4.72 0.69 5.68
CA GLY A 52 -5.68 0.44 6.76
C GLY A 52 -5.07 0.41 8.15
N ASP A 53 -3.92 -0.24 8.30
CA ASP A 53 -3.20 -0.51 9.57
C ASP A 53 -1.70 -0.69 9.27
N ASP A 54 -0.85 -0.85 10.28
CA ASP A 54 0.59 -1.14 10.14
C ASP A 54 0.85 -2.56 9.56
N ILE A 55 -0.21 -3.27 9.17
CA ILE A 55 -0.25 -4.71 8.92
C ILE A 55 -0.95 -4.98 7.57
N THR A 56 -0.15 -5.26 6.53
CA THR A 56 -0.63 -5.86 5.28
C THR A 56 -0.09 -7.28 5.10
N TYR A 57 -0.95 -8.18 4.61
CA TYR A 57 -0.62 -9.58 4.33
C TYR A 57 0.07 -9.77 2.96
N TYR A 58 1.14 -10.58 2.92
CA TYR A 58 1.99 -10.79 1.74
C TYR A 58 1.31 -11.34 0.48
N ARG A 59 0.09 -11.87 0.56
CA ARG A 59 -0.64 -12.39 -0.61
C ARG A 59 -1.46 -11.32 -1.34
N GLU A 60 -1.51 -10.10 -0.85
CA GLU A 60 -2.38 -9.10 -1.44
C GLU A 60 -1.72 -8.36 -2.59
N ALA A 61 -2.10 -8.74 -3.80
CA ALA A 61 -2.08 -7.79 -4.90
C ALA A 61 -2.96 -6.59 -4.49
N GLN A 62 -2.32 -5.48 -4.17
CA GLN A 62 -3.01 -4.26 -3.75
C GLN A 62 -2.95 -3.24 -4.87
N ASN A 63 -4.13 -2.81 -5.29
CA ASN A 63 -4.35 -1.65 -6.13
C ASN A 63 -4.94 -0.56 -5.24
N ILE A 64 -4.25 0.56 -5.21
CA ILE A 64 -4.64 1.73 -4.45
C ILE A 64 -4.95 2.84 -5.45
N TYR A 65 -6.22 3.24 -5.46
CA TYR A 65 -6.71 4.30 -6.31
C TYR A 65 -6.64 5.61 -5.54
N VAL A 66 -5.74 6.50 -5.94
CA VAL A 66 -5.52 7.79 -5.32
C VAL A 66 -6.11 8.88 -6.20
N THR A 67 -6.85 9.82 -5.63
CA THR A 67 -7.34 11.03 -6.30
C THR A 67 -6.81 12.25 -5.56
N ILE A 68 -6.17 13.16 -6.27
CA ILE A 68 -5.74 14.44 -5.70
C ILE A 68 -6.95 15.38 -5.67
N ASN A 69 -7.29 15.87 -4.48
CA ASN A 69 -8.38 16.82 -4.27
C ASN A 69 -7.89 18.27 -4.26
N SER A 70 -6.68 18.51 -3.76
CA SER A 70 -6.08 19.84 -3.68
C SER A 70 -4.54 19.74 -3.69
N PRO A 71 -3.81 20.79 -4.08
CA PRO A 71 -4.28 22.10 -4.56
C PRO A 71 -4.82 22.08 -6.01
N ALA A 72 -5.48 23.17 -6.43
CA ALA A 72 -6.18 23.27 -7.72
C ALA A 72 -5.32 22.87 -8.94
N LYS A 73 -4.02 23.16 -8.91
CA LYS A 73 -3.05 22.78 -9.96
C LYS A 73 -3.04 21.26 -10.25
N TRP A 74 -3.31 20.44 -9.25
CA TRP A 74 -3.27 18.97 -9.34
C TRP A 74 -4.61 18.31 -9.03
N ALA A 75 -5.63 19.08 -8.66
CA ALA A 75 -6.95 18.58 -8.35
C ALA A 75 -7.53 17.80 -9.53
N GLY A 76 -8.12 16.64 -9.25
CA GLY A 76 -8.70 15.74 -10.25
C GLY A 76 -7.72 14.72 -10.84
N ARG A 77 -6.40 14.86 -10.63
CA ARG A 77 -5.42 13.83 -11.04
C ARG A 77 -5.68 12.54 -10.28
N LYS A 78 -5.68 11.42 -11.01
CA LYS A 78 -5.96 10.09 -10.46
C LYS A 78 -4.79 9.16 -10.73
N PHE A 79 -4.41 8.39 -9.72
CA PHE A 79 -3.31 7.45 -9.79
C PHE A 79 -3.78 6.06 -9.37
N LEU A 80 -3.30 5.05 -10.06
CA LEU A 80 -3.31 3.66 -9.62
C LEU A 80 -1.90 3.32 -9.13
N ILE A 81 -1.81 2.90 -7.88
CA ILE A 81 -0.58 2.39 -7.29
C ILE A 81 -0.79 0.89 -7.09
N GLY A 82 0.03 0.07 -7.74
CA GLY A 82 0.00 -1.37 -7.61
C GLY A 82 1.18 -1.86 -6.79
N ILE A 83 0.90 -2.73 -5.81
CA ILE A 83 1.91 -3.47 -5.04
C ILE A 83 1.58 -4.94 -5.19
N ASN A 84 2.48 -5.69 -5.82
CA ASN A 84 2.33 -7.13 -6.02
C ASN A 84 3.56 -7.85 -5.50
N ILE A 85 3.34 -8.84 -4.64
CA ILE A 85 4.40 -9.68 -4.09
C ILE A 85 4.30 -11.06 -4.70
N PHE A 86 5.44 -11.62 -5.07
CA PHE A 86 5.55 -12.93 -5.68
C PHE A 86 6.69 -13.71 -5.05
N LYS A 87 6.55 -15.03 -5.04
CA LYS A 87 7.62 -15.94 -4.70
C LYS A 87 8.41 -16.28 -5.96
N GLU A 88 9.72 -16.28 -5.85
CA GLU A 88 10.61 -16.65 -6.93
C GLU A 88 10.64 -18.17 -7.13
N ASP A 89 10.35 -18.94 -6.08
CA ASP A 89 10.10 -20.38 -6.23
C ASP A 89 8.64 -20.65 -6.63
N THR A 90 8.46 -21.60 -7.55
CA THR A 90 7.14 -22.05 -8.02
C THR A 90 6.63 -23.28 -7.26
N LEU A 91 7.41 -23.78 -6.31
CA LEU A 91 7.13 -25.05 -5.60
C LEU A 91 6.23 -24.82 -4.38
N SER A 92 6.18 -23.59 -3.89
CA SER A 92 5.38 -23.22 -2.73
C SER A 92 4.63 -21.92 -3.00
N THR A 93 3.42 -21.84 -2.46
CA THR A 93 2.69 -20.56 -2.47
C THR A 93 3.31 -19.62 -1.44
N VAL A 94 3.24 -18.30 -1.69
CA VAL A 94 3.56 -17.26 -0.69
C VAL A 94 2.81 -17.62 0.59
N ALA A 95 3.43 -17.66 1.77
CA ALA A 95 2.68 -17.92 3.01
C ALA A 95 1.87 -16.68 3.43
N LEU A 96 0.64 -16.85 3.93
CA LEU A 96 -0.18 -15.74 4.47
C LEU A 96 0.39 -15.20 5.79
N GLY A 97 1.13 -16.04 6.51
CA GLY A 97 1.80 -15.79 7.78
C GLY A 97 2.66 -17.02 8.12
N GLY A 98 3.54 -16.91 9.11
CA GLY A 98 4.48 -17.98 9.46
C GLY A 98 5.89 -17.45 9.74
N ASN A 99 6.81 -18.34 10.11
CA ASN A 99 8.19 -17.99 10.43
C ASN A 99 8.90 -17.33 9.23
N GLY A 100 9.92 -16.50 9.49
CA GLY A 100 10.67 -15.78 8.46
C GLY A 100 11.25 -16.66 7.33
N SER A 101 11.44 -17.96 7.58
CA SER A 101 11.87 -18.95 6.57
C SER A 101 10.91 -19.13 5.40
N ASP A 102 9.60 -18.91 5.61
CA ASP A 102 8.61 -19.03 4.53
C ASP A 102 8.60 -17.81 3.60
N LYS A 103 9.42 -16.80 3.96
CA LYS A 103 9.56 -15.51 3.27
C LYS A 103 10.85 -15.38 2.46
N THR A 104 11.70 -16.40 2.46
CA THR A 104 12.87 -16.41 1.58
C THR A 104 12.44 -16.42 0.11
N ASN A 105 13.20 -15.71 -0.73
CA ASN A 105 13.00 -15.62 -2.18
C ASN A 105 11.65 -14.99 -2.56
N GLN A 106 11.25 -13.92 -1.86
CA GLN A 106 10.14 -13.07 -2.26
C GLN A 106 10.65 -11.83 -2.96
N SER A 107 9.97 -11.45 -4.04
CA SER A 107 10.21 -10.22 -4.78
C SER A 107 8.93 -9.40 -4.85
N MET A 108 9.08 -8.09 -4.99
CA MET A 108 7.97 -7.14 -5.07
C MET A 108 8.06 -6.33 -6.36
N LEU A 109 6.92 -6.19 -7.04
CA LEU A 109 6.73 -5.25 -8.13
C LEU A 109 5.81 -4.14 -7.66
N THR A 110 6.33 -2.92 -7.67
CA THR A 110 5.56 -1.70 -7.45
C THR A 110 5.45 -0.93 -8.75
N TYR A 111 4.23 -0.48 -9.08
CA TYR A 111 4.00 0.42 -10.22
C TYR A 111 3.09 1.58 -9.83
N ILE A 112 3.26 2.70 -10.52
CA ILE A 112 2.39 3.86 -10.42
C ILE A 112 1.97 4.24 -11.83
N PHE A 113 0.66 4.34 -12.05
CA PHE A 113 0.07 4.76 -13.31
C PHE A 113 -0.86 5.94 -13.07
N GLU A 114 -0.73 6.99 -13.86
CA GLU A 114 -1.66 8.11 -13.86
C GLU A 114 -2.76 7.89 -14.90
N PHE A 115 -4.03 7.96 -14.48
CA PHE A 115 -5.15 7.94 -15.40
C PHE A 115 -5.26 9.27 -16.15
N LYS A 116 -5.37 9.21 -17.47
CA LYS A 116 -5.62 10.37 -18.34
C LYS A 116 -7.11 10.66 -18.47
#